data_AF-A0A9D6PE45-F1
#
_entry.id   AF-A0A9D6PE45-F1
#
_cell.length_a   1.000
_cell.length_b   1.000
_cell.length_c   1.000
_cell.angle_alpha   90.00
_cell.angle_beta   90.00
_cell.angle_gamma   90.00
#
_symmetry.space_group_name_H-M   'P 1'
#
loop_
_entity.id
_entity.type
_entity.pdbx_description
1 polymer ?
#
loop_
_entity_poly.entity_id
_entity_poly.type
_entity_poly.pdbx_seq_one_letter_code
_entity_poly.pdbx_strand_id
1 'polypeptide(L)' 'MRNVSRVVFLLVVIMLGGGAVFLATWDIPAPVNKVERVLPDDRFPR' A
#
# COMPACT_ATOMS: atom_id res chain seq x y z
N MET A 1 13.95 29.53 3.12
CA MET A 1 13.16 28.62 3.98
C MET A 1 11.65 28.71 3.73
N ARG A 2 11.03 29.90 3.79
CA ARG A 2 9.58 30.09 3.62
C ARG A 2 8.97 29.53 2.32
N ASN A 3 9.71 29.59 1.21
CA ASN A 3 9.25 29.03 -0.08
C ASN A 3 9.36 27.50 -0.13
N VAL A 4 10.41 26.94 0.48
CA VAL A 4 10.59 25.48 0.58
C VAL A 4 9.49 24.86 1.42
N SER A 5 9.14 25.47 2.56
CA SER A 5 8.03 25.00 3.41
C SER A 5 6.69 24.98 2.66
N ARG A 6 6.42 25.97 1.80
CA ARG A 6 5.20 25.99 0.97
C ARG A 6 5.19 24.88 -0.08
N VAL A 7 6.32 24.63 -0.72
CA VAL A 7 6.45 23.55 -1.71
C VAL A 7 6.25 22.20 -1.06
N VAL A 8 6.88 21.96 0.10
CA VAL A 8 6.71 20.71 0.86
C VAL A 8 5.24 20.54 1.28
N PHE A 9 4.60 21.61 1.77
CA PHE A 9 3.18 21.56 2.13
C PHE A 9 2.29 21.19 0.95
N LEU A 10 2.49 21.82 -0.21
CA LEU A 10 1.75 21.50 -1.44
C LEU A 10 1.96 20.04 -1.87
N LEU A 11 3.20 19.54 -1.81
CA LEU A 11 3.50 18.14 -2.13
C LEU A 11 2.74 17.17 -1.21
N VAL A 12 2.70 17.44 0.09
CA VAL A 12 1.95 16.61 1.04
C VAL A 12 0.47 16.62 0.71
N VAL A 13 -0.11 17.79 0.43
CA VAL A 13 -1.53 17.90 0.04
C VAL A 13 -1.82 17.12 -1.23
N ILE A 14 -0.95 17.21 -2.24
CA ILE A 14 -1.09 16.45 -3.50
C ILE A 14 -0.99 14.95 -3.25
N MET A 15 -0.04 14.51 -2.43
CA MET A 15 0.16 13.09 -2.14
C MET A 15 -1.03 12.50 -1.37
N LEU A 16 -1.56 13.22 -0.38
CA LEU A 16 -2.73 12.82 0.37
C LEU A 16 -3.99 12.83 -0.50
N GLY A 17 -4.21 13.90 -1.27
CA GLY A 17 -5.36 14.01 -2.17
C GLY A 17 -5.34 12.96 -3.28
N GLY A 18 -4.20 12.81 -3.95
CA GLY A 18 -4.00 11.80 -4.99
C GLY A 18 -4.13 10.37 -4.44
N GLY A 19 -3.55 10.09 -3.27
CA GLY A 19 -3.70 8.81 -2.59
C GLY A 19 -5.14 8.50 -2.20
N ALA A 20 -5.87 9.49 -1.68
CA ALA A 20 -7.29 9.33 -1.34
C ALA A 20 -8.15 9.04 -2.57
N VAL A 21 -7.98 9.79 -3.66
CA VAL A 21 -8.71 9.56 -4.92
C VAL A 21 -8.37 8.19 -5.51
N PHE A 22 -7.09 7.83 -5.52
CA PHE A 22 -6.64 6.52 -5.99
C PHE A 22 -7.29 5.39 -5.20
N LEU A 23 -7.26 5.43 -3.87
CA LEU A 23 -7.89 4.41 -3.02
C LEU A 23 -9.42 4.38 -3.15
N ALA A 24 -10.05 5.54 -3.34
CA ALA A 24 -11.51 5.63 -3.51
C ALA A 24 -12.01 5.10 -4.86
N THR A 25 -11.14 5.09 -5.89
CA THR A 25 -11.52 4.73 -7.26
C THR A 25 -10.94 3.41 -7.72
N TRP A 26 -9.90 2.90 -7.06
CA TRP A 26 -9.27 1.66 -7.44
C TRP A 26 -10.08 0.45 -6.95
N ASP A 27 -10.67 -0.25 -7.91
CA ASP A 27 -11.27 -1.58 -7.69
C ASP A 27 -10.14 -2.62 -7.62
N ILE A 28 -9.69 -2.94 -6.39
CA ILE A 28 -8.62 -3.90 -6.16
C ILE A 28 -9.15 -5.31 -6.44
N PRO A 29 -8.66 -6.01 -7.47
CA PRO A 29 -9.17 -7.32 -7.80
C PRO A 29 -8.83 -8.33 -6.71
N ALA A 30 -9.73 -9.28 -6.47
CA ALA A 30 -9.47 -10.39 -5.57
C ALA A 30 -8.23 -11.19 -6.02
N PRO A 31 -7.50 -11.85 -5.10
CA PRO A 31 -6.38 -12.71 -5.46
C PRO A 31 -6.83 -13.78 -6.47
N VAL A 32 -6.27 -13.73 -7.67
CA VAL A 32 -6.66 -14.63 -8.78
C VAL A 32 -6.08 -16.04 -8.63
N ASN A 33 -5.06 -16.21 -7.79
CA ASN A 33 -4.35 -17.47 -7.62
C ASN A 33 -4.46 -17.95 -6.17
N LYS A 34 -4.93 -19.18 -5.99
CA LYS A 34 -4.75 -19.90 -4.72
C LYS A 34 -3.30 -20.37 -4.65
N VAL A 35 -2.60 -20.00 -3.59
CA VAL A 35 -1.22 -20.44 -3.32
C VAL A 35 -1.27 -21.49 -2.22
N GLU A 36 -1.05 -22.74 -2.59
CA GLU A 36 -0.88 -23.83 -1.63
C GLU A 36 0.62 -24.04 -1.38
N ARG A 37 1.00 -24.15 -0.11
CA ARG A 37 2.37 -24.42 0.31
C ARG A 37 2.37 -25.66 1.19
N VAL A 38 3.28 -26.58 0.91
CA VAL A 38 3.55 -27.73 1.79
C VAL A 38 4.28 -27.17 3.02
N LEU A 39 3.71 -27.38 4.21
CA LEU A 39 4.38 -27.06 5.47
C LEU A 39 5.29 -28.24 5.83
N PRO A 40 6.62 -28.05 5.87
CA PRO A 40 7.55 -29.13 6.18
C PRO A 40 7.33 -29.72 7.59
N ASP A 41 7.43 -31.04 7.71
CA ASP A 41 7.15 -31.79 8.95
C ASP A 41 8.15 -31.46 10.09
N ASP A 42 9.37 -31.09 9.72
CA ASP A 42 10.45 -30.66 10.64
C ASP A 42 10.13 -29.37 11.41
N ARG A 43 9.10 -28.63 10.99
CA ARG A 43 8.64 -27.39 11.65
C ARG A 43 7.69 -27.65 12.81
N PHE A 44 7.24 -28.89 13.03
CA PHE A 44 6.31 -29.24 14.10
C PHE A 44 7.03 -29.79 15.34
N PRO A 45 6.72 -29.29 16.55
CA PRO A 45 7.18 -29.89 17.81
C PRO A 45 6.60 -31.30 18.01
N ARG A 46 7.35 -32.16 18.69
CA ARG A 46 6.93 -33.54 19.05
C ARG A 46 6.46 -33.61 20.50
#